data_AF-A0A158ELA3-F1
#
_entry.id   AF-A0A158ELA3-F1
#
_cell.length_a   1.000
_cell.length_b   1.000
_cell.length_c   1.000
_cell.angle_alpha   90.00
_cell.angle_beta   90.00
_cell.angle_gamma   90.00
#
_symmetry.space_group_name_H-M   'P 1'
#
loop_
_entity.id
_entity.type
_entity.pdbx_description
1 polymer ?
#
loop_
_entity_poly.entity_id
_entity_poly.type
_entity_poly.pdbx_seq_one_letter_code
_entity_poly.pdbx_strand_id
1 'polypeptide(L)' 'MDEVIDNGIALRSLIEQAGLTQADALAALNRGQAFPIALSTWKAYLAAPDSARHRACPDNVLAHAKKTLGKAPKER' A
#
# COMPACT_ATOMS: atom_id res chain seq x y z
N MET A 1 -10.70 -5.35 -22.60
CA MET A 1 -9.36 -5.66 -22.05
C MET A 1 -9.36 -5.00 -20.69
N ASP A 2 -9.83 -5.72 -19.68
CA ASP A 2 -9.77 -5.25 -18.30
C ASP A 2 -8.29 -5.14 -17.93
N GLU A 3 -7.80 -3.90 -17.89
CA GLU A 3 -6.48 -3.60 -17.36
C GLU A 3 -6.46 -4.17 -15.95
N VAL A 4 -5.66 -5.23 -15.73
CA VAL A 4 -5.41 -5.75 -14.39
C VAL A 4 -4.57 -4.68 -13.71
N ILE A 5 -5.26 -3.70 -13.12
CA ILE A 5 -4.63 -2.63 -12.35
C ILE A 5 -3.88 -3.32 -11.22
N ASP A 6 -2.55 -3.30 -11.30
CA ASP A 6 -1.70 -3.85 -10.26
C ASP A 6 -2.07 -3.20 -8.92
N ASN A 7 -2.38 -4.03 -7.92
CA ASN A 7 -2.76 -3.57 -6.59
C ASN A 7 -1.67 -2.70 -5.95
N GLY A 8 -0.41 -2.85 -6.35
CA GLY A 8 0.70 -1.99 -5.93
C GLY A 8 0.55 -0.56 -6.44
N ILE A 9 0.08 -0.36 -7.68
CA ILE A 9 -0.26 0.95 -8.24
C ILE A 9 -1.39 1.59 -7.42
N ALA A 10 -2.49 0.86 -7.20
CA ALA A 10 -3.60 1.37 -6.40
C ALA A 10 -3.18 1.71 -4.96
N LEU A 11 -2.29 0.91 -4.38
CA LEU A 11 -1.74 1.14 -3.05
C LEU A 11 -0.88 2.42 -2.99
N ARG A 12 -0.03 2.67 -4.00
CA ARG A 12 0.74 3.93 -4.08
C ARG A 12 -0.18 5.14 -4.12
N SER A 13 -1.20 5.12 -4.98
CA SER A 13 -2.12 6.24 -5.09
C SER A 13 -2.86 6.52 -3.78
N LEU A 14 -3.21 5.50 -3.00
CA LEU A 14 -3.80 5.68 -1.67
C LEU A 14 -2.85 6.37 -0.68
N ILE A 15 -1.57 5.99 -0.70
CA ILE A 15 -0.54 6.59 0.16
C ILE A 15 -0.35 8.07 -0.19
N GLU A 16 -0.28 8.37 -1.49
CA GLU A 16 -0.15 9.74 -2.00
C GLU A 16 -1.37 10.60 -1.66
N GLN A 17 -2.58 10.07 -1.85
CA GLN A 17 -3.83 10.77 -1.50
C GLN A 17 -3.95 11.03 0.00
N ALA A 18 -3.42 10.13 0.84
CA ALA A 18 -3.38 10.31 2.29
C ALA A 18 -2.28 11.29 2.74
N GLY A 19 -1.41 11.77 1.84
CA GLY A 19 -0.30 12.66 2.18
C GLY A 19 0.75 12.02 3.08
N LEU A 20 0.86 10.68 3.08
CA LEU A 20 1.76 9.94 3.95
C LEU A 20 3.04 9.54 3.22
N THR A 21 4.14 9.43 3.98
CA THR A 21 5.32 8.75 3.47
C THR A 21 5.07 7.23 3.38
N GLN A 22 5.83 6.51 2.56
CA GLN A 22 5.73 5.05 2.50
C GLN A 22 5.99 4.37 3.86
N ALA A 23 6.87 4.95 4.69
CA ALA A 23 7.20 4.43 6.01
C ALA A 23 6.05 4.67 7.01
N ASP A 24 5.46 5.86 7.01
CA ASP A 24 4.29 6.18 7.84
C ASP A 24 3.07 5.35 7.45
N ALA A 25 2.83 5.17 6.16
CA ALA A 25 1.76 4.31 5.68
C ALA A 25 1.94 2.85 6.12
N LEU A 26 3.17 2.32 6.05
CA LEU A 26 3.48 0.99 6.55
C LEU A 26 3.26 0.89 8.07
N ALA A 27 3.73 1.88 8.83
CA ALA A 27 3.55 1.92 10.28
C ALA A 27 2.07 1.96 10.68
N ALA A 28 1.27 2.77 9.98
CA ALA A 28 -0.17 2.83 10.16
C ALA A 28 -0.85 1.50 9.81
N LEU A 29 -0.46 0.87 8.70
CA LEU A 29 -1.03 -0.40 8.23
C LEU A 29 -0.71 -1.58 9.16
N ASN A 30 0.52 -1.64 9.66
CA ASN A 30 1.00 -2.68 10.58
C ASN A 30 0.46 -2.51 12.02
N ARG A 31 -0.11 -1.34 12.36
CA ARG A 31 -0.61 -1.08 13.72
C ARG A 31 -1.68 -2.09 14.11
N GLY A 32 -1.41 -2.87 15.15
CA GLY A 32 -2.33 -3.88 15.68
C GLY A 32 -2.42 -5.18 14.85
N GLN A 33 -1.56 -5.36 13.83
CA GLN A 33 -1.49 -6.63 13.12
C GLN A 33 -0.69 -7.67 13.92
N ALA A 34 -1.19 -8.91 13.99
CA ALA A 34 -0.45 -10.02 14.58
C ALA A 34 0.82 -10.38 13.78
N PHE A 35 0.78 -10.17 12.45
CA PHE A 35 1.89 -10.43 11.54
C PHE A 35 2.16 -9.19 10.70
N PRO A 36 3.03 -8.27 11.15
CA PRO A 36 3.33 -7.05 10.42
C PRO A 36 4.07 -7.33 9.11
N ILE A 37 3.80 -6.52 8.10
CA ILE A 37 4.51 -6.57 6.82
C ILE A 37 5.92 -5.97 7.01
N ALA A 38 6.93 -6.72 6.60
CA ALA A 38 8.30 -6.22 6.58
C ALA A 38 8.49 -5.09 5.55
N LEU A 39 9.35 -4.12 5.85
CA LEU A 39 9.62 -2.98 4.97
C LEU A 39 10.12 -3.40 3.57
N SER A 40 10.92 -4.46 3.48
CA SER A 40 11.39 -5.01 2.21
C SER A 40 10.24 -5.53 1.34
N THR A 41 9.30 -6.28 1.94
CA THR A 41 8.09 -6.77 1.28
C THR A 41 7.18 -5.62 0.85
N TRP A 42 6.99 -4.63 1.72
CA TRP A 42 6.23 -3.42 1.41
C TRP A 42 6.81 -2.68 0.20
N LYS A 43 8.13 -2.47 0.18
CA LYS A 43 8.82 -1.84 -0.96
C LYS A 43 8.70 -2.66 -2.25
N ALA A 44 8.64 -3.99 -2.16
CA ALA A 44 8.41 -4.85 -3.32
C ALA A 44 7.01 -4.67 -3.91
N TYR A 45 5.98 -4.54 -3.07
CA TYR A 45 4.62 -4.21 -3.52
C TYR A 45 4.54 -2.82 -4.16
N LEU A 46 5.31 -1.86 -3.62
CA LEU A 46 5.38 -0.50 -4.13
C LEU A 46 6.47 -0.30 -5.19
N ALA A 47 7.06 -1.36 -5.77
CA ALA A 47 8.06 -1.25 -6.84
C ALA A 47 7.37 -1.18 -8.23
N ALA A 48 8.02 -0.55 -9.22
CA ALA A 48 7.43 -0.42 -10.56
C ALA A 48 7.15 -1.82 -11.14
N PRO A 49 6.07 -2.02 -11.91
CA PRO A 49 5.70 -3.36 -12.41
C PRO A 49 6.80 -4.03 -13.25
N ASP A 50 7.62 -3.23 -13.95
CA ASP A 50 8.77 -3.71 -14.71
C ASP A 50 10.02 -4.00 -13.84
N SER A 51 10.00 -3.65 -12.56
CA SER A 51 11.17 -3.83 -11.69
C SER A 51 11.38 -5.29 -11.33
N ALA A 52 12.63 -5.77 -11.40
CA ALA A 52 13.02 -7.10 -10.92
C ALA A 52 12.73 -7.34 -9.42
N ARG A 53 12.49 -6.28 -8.64
CA ARG A 53 12.13 -6.34 -7.21
C ARG A 53 10.62 -6.31 -6.98
N HIS A 54 9.82 -6.15 -8.03
CA HIS A 54 8.37 -6.08 -7.95
C HIS A 54 7.78 -7.41 -7.46
N ARG A 55 6.79 -7.29 -6.59
CA ARG A 55 5.92 -8.40 -6.20
C ARG A 55 4.48 -7.92 -6.27
N ALA A 56 3.60 -8.75 -6.81
CA ALA A 56 2.17 -8.46 -6.83
C ALA A 56 1.66 -8.18 -5.41
N CYS A 57 0.99 -7.05 -5.25
CA CYS A 57 0.38 -6.67 -3.97
C CYS A 57 -0.90 -7.52 -3.74
N PRO A 58 -0.99 -8.29 -2.65
CA PRO A 58 -2.17 -9.10 -2.37
C PRO A 58 -3.44 -8.25 -2.13
N ASP A 59 -4.60 -8.74 -2.58
CA ASP A 59 -5.87 -8.03 -2.42
C ASP A 59 -6.23 -7.70 -0.96
N ASN A 60 -5.88 -8.60 -0.03
CA ASN A 60 -6.14 -8.38 1.39
C ASN A 60 -5.29 -7.23 1.96
N VAL A 61 -4.06 -7.02 1.46
CA VAL A 61 -3.21 -5.89 1.84
C VAL A 61 -3.83 -4.58 1.34
N LEU A 62 -4.24 -4.53 0.06
CA LEU A 62 -4.89 -3.36 -0.51
C LEU A 62 -6.23 -3.05 0.20
N ALA A 63 -7.04 -4.07 0.49
CA ALA A 63 -8.31 -3.90 1.19
C ALA A 63 -8.11 -3.35 2.61
N HIS A 64 -7.09 -3.82 3.33
CA HIS A 64 -6.73 -3.29 4.64
C HIS A 64 -6.21 -1.84 4.55
N ALA A 65 -5.35 -1.55 3.56
CA ALA A 65 -4.86 -0.20 3.30
C ALA A 65 -5.99 0.80 3.02
N LYS A 66 -6.99 0.42 2.20
CA LYS A 66 -8.18 1.26 1.94
C LYS A 66 -8.94 1.62 3.22
N LYS A 67 -9.03 0.69 4.19
CA LYS A 67 -9.71 0.93 5.47
C LYS A 67 -8.87 1.81 6.41
N THR A 68 -7.56 1.61 6.43
CA THR A 68 -6.64 2.27 7.37
C THR A 68 -6.24 3.66 6.89
N LEU A 69 -5.88 3.79 5.61
CA LEU A 69 -5.37 5.03 5.00
C LEU A 69 -6.50 5.85 4.36
N GLY A 70 -7.53 5.19 3.80
CA GLY A 70 -8.67 5.86 3.17
C GLY A 70 -9.62 6.57 4.12
N LYS A 71 -9.42 6.43 5.44
CA LYS A 71 -10.12 7.19 6.49
C LYS A 71 -9.37 8.42 6.98
N ALA A 72 -8.16 8.71 6.47
CA ALA A 72 -7.45 9.92 6.87
C ALA A 72 -8.35 11.14 6.54
N PRO A 73 -8.81 11.89 7.55
CA PRO A 73 -9.71 12.99 7.31
C PRO A 73 -8.98 14.03 6.47
N LYS A 74 -9.63 14.44 5.40
CA LYS A 74 -9.29 15.64 4.64
C LYS A 74 -9.56 16.85 5.55
N GLU A 75 -8.59 17.20 6.38
CA GLU A 75 -8.51 18.47 7.11
C GLU A 75 -7.06 18.97 6.95
N ARG A 76 -6.74 20.13 6.36
CA ARG A 76 -7.48 21.29 5.86
C ARG A 76 -6.66 21.91 4.72
#